data_AF-A0A2Z5USI8-F1
#
_entry.id   AF-A0A2Z5USI8-F1
#
_cell.length_a   1.000
_cell.length_b   1.000
_cell.length_c   1.000
_cell.angle_alpha   90.00
_cell.angle_beta   90.00
_cell.angle_gamma   90.00
#
_symmetry.space_group_name_H-M   'P 1'
#
loop_
_entity.id
_entity.type
_entity.pdbx_description
1 polymer ?
#
loop_
_entity_poly.entity_id
_entity_poly.type
_entity_poly.pdbx_seq_one_letter_code
_entity_poly.pdbx_strand_id
1 'polypeptide(L)'
;MSVEKFTAAAQAHAMFTEQGDSTSANKAYNDVVSAREEMRNFPDHGIAALKDLLTDSDPGVRLWASYYLLPTATVCATNTLADLSSESGLVAFSAKMTLQEWNAGRLKVE
;
A
#
# COMPACT_ATOMS: atom_id res chain seq x y z
N MET A 1 14.43 3.55 -9.42
CA MET A 1 13.45 3.27 -10.49
C MET A 1 12.22 2.50 -10.01
N SER A 2 12.27 1.20 -9.67
CA SER A 2 11.03 0.46 -9.32
C SER A 2 10.37 0.94 -8.03
N VAL A 3 11.14 1.34 -7.01
CA VAL A 3 10.60 1.97 -5.79
C VAL A 3 9.90 3.30 -6.11
N GLU A 4 10.51 4.15 -6.95
CA GLU A 4 9.90 5.43 -7.36
C GLU A 4 8.62 5.22 -8.18
N LYS A 5 8.59 4.21 -9.06
CA LYS A 5 7.38 3.81 -9.78
C LYS A 5 6.28 3.37 -8.81
N PHE A 6 6.63 2.54 -7.82
CA PHE A 6 5.71 2.08 -6.79
C PHE A 6 5.12 3.27 -6.01
N THR A 7 5.97 4.18 -5.54
CA THR A 7 5.56 5.40 -4.83
C THR A 7 4.60 6.24 -5.68
N ALA A 8 4.97 6.54 -6.93
CA ALA A 8 4.14 7.36 -7.80
C ALA A 8 2.79 6.69 -8.14
N ALA A 9 2.79 5.38 -8.37
CA ALA A 9 1.58 4.63 -8.65
C ALA A 9 0.66 4.52 -7.42
N ALA A 10 1.22 4.32 -6.22
CA ALA A 10 0.48 4.27 -4.97
C ALA A 10 -0.20 5.61 -4.65
N GLN A 11 0.54 6.71 -4.83
CA GLN A 11 0.01 8.06 -4.72
C GLN A 11 -1.11 8.32 -5.74
N ALA A 12 -0.88 7.99 -7.01
CA ALA A 12 -1.87 8.16 -8.06
C ALA A 12 -3.14 7.34 -7.78
N HIS A 13 -2.99 6.10 -7.31
CA HIS A 13 -4.12 5.25 -6.95
C HIS A 13 -4.97 5.88 -5.85
N ALA A 14 -4.36 6.33 -4.75
CA ALA A 14 -5.07 6.99 -3.68
C ALA A 14 -5.79 8.26 -4.15
N MET A 15 -5.09 9.10 -4.94
CA MET A 15 -5.65 10.34 -5.48
C MET A 15 -6.87 10.08 -6.39
N PHE A 16 -6.77 9.17 -7.35
CA PHE A 16 -7.88 8.88 -8.27
C PHE A 16 -9.04 8.16 -7.58
N THR A 17 -8.76 7.35 -6.56
CA THR A 17 -9.80 6.73 -5.73
C THR A 17 -10.61 7.81 -4.99
N GLU A 18 -9.94 8.79 -4.38
CA GLU A 18 -10.59 9.91 -3.69
C GLU A 18 -11.48 10.74 -4.64
N GLN A 19 -11.05 10.88 -5.90
CA GLN A 19 -11.80 11.61 -6.93
C GLN A 19 -12.96 10.79 -7.56
N GLY A 20 -13.07 9.49 -7.26
CA GLY A 20 -14.02 8.60 -7.90
C GLY A 20 -13.67 8.26 -9.36
N ASP A 21 -12.47 8.56 -9.84
CA ASP A 21 -11.98 8.18 -11.17
C ASP A 21 -11.49 6.72 -11.15
N SER A 22 -12.45 5.81 -11.21
CA SER A 22 -12.18 4.36 -11.21
C SER A 22 -11.30 3.91 -12.38
N THR A 23 -11.33 4.57 -13.54
CA THR A 23 -10.52 4.15 -14.70
C THR A 23 -9.05 4.42 -14.43
N SER A 24 -8.73 5.63 -13.97
CA SER A 24 -7.36 6.02 -13.64
C SER A 24 -6.87 5.30 -12.38
N ALA A 25 -7.73 5.08 -11.38
CA ALA A 25 -7.39 4.31 -10.19
C ALA A 25 -7.03 2.86 -10.54
N ASN A 26 -7.82 2.18 -11.39
CA ASN A 26 -7.53 0.82 -11.82
C ASN A 26 -6.23 0.72 -12.62
N LYS A 27 -5.91 1.73 -13.43
CA LYS A 27 -4.62 1.79 -14.11
C LYS A 27 -3.47 1.92 -13.09
N ALA A 28 -3.58 2.85 -12.14
CA ALA A 28 -2.58 3.04 -11.11
C ALA A 28 -2.42 1.79 -10.22
N TYR A 29 -3.49 1.05 -9.95
CA TYR A 29 -3.43 -0.26 -9.29
C TYR A 29 -2.53 -1.25 -10.05
N ASN A 30 -2.73 -1.38 -11.37
CA ASN A 30 -1.89 -2.27 -12.18
C ASN A 30 -0.42 -1.82 -12.17
N ASP A 31 -0.17 -0.51 -12.16
CA ASP A 31 1.17 0.05 -12.07
C ASP A 31 1.82 -0.24 -10.69
N VAL A 32 1.07 -0.17 -9.59
CA VAL A 32 1.52 -0.58 -8.25
C VAL A 32 1.93 -2.05 -8.25
N VAL A 33 1.07 -2.94 -8.76
CA VAL A 33 1.32 -4.38 -8.83
C VAL A 33 2.57 -4.66 -9.67
N SER A 34 2.67 -4.05 -10.85
CA SER A 34 3.83 -4.20 -11.73
C SER A 34 5.13 -3.74 -11.06
N ALA A 35 5.13 -2.58 -10.42
CA ALA A 35 6.30 -2.08 -9.68
C ALA A 35 6.66 -2.98 -8.49
N ARG A 36 5.65 -3.53 -7.80
CA ARG A 36 5.86 -4.50 -6.71
C ARG A 36 6.52 -5.78 -7.22
N GLU A 37 6.11 -6.31 -8.36
CA GLU A 37 6.73 -7.46 -9.01
C GLU A 37 8.18 -7.17 -9.41
N GLU A 38 8.46 -5.98 -9.96
CA GLU A 38 9.85 -5.55 -10.23
C GLU A 38 10.70 -5.58 -8.95
N MET A 39 10.17 -5.08 -7.82
CA MET A 39 10.84 -5.08 -6.52
C MET A 39 11.06 -6.48 -5.93
N ARG A 40 10.25 -7.49 -6.29
CA ARG A 40 10.46 -8.88 -5.83
C ARG A 40 11.79 -9.47 -6.29
N ASN A 41 12.40 -8.91 -7.33
CA ASN A 41 13.71 -9.32 -7.85
C ASN A 41 14.89 -8.74 -7.04
N PHE A 42 14.63 -7.88 -6.05
CA PHE A 42 15.69 -7.40 -5.15
C PHE A 42 16.17 -8.54 -4.23
N PRO A 43 17.40 -8.44 -3.67
CA PRO A 43 17.97 -9.49 -2.82
C PRO A 43 17.10 -9.89 -1.63
N ASP A 44 16.29 -8.97 -1.09
CA ASP A 44 15.37 -9.18 0.02
C ASP A 44 13.90 -9.15 -0.40
N HIS A 45 13.62 -9.32 -1.70
CA HIS A 45 12.30 -9.19 -2.32
C HIS A 45 11.64 -7.81 -2.15
N GLY A 46 12.43 -6.77 -1.88
CA GLY A 46 11.98 -5.39 -1.74
C GLY A 46 11.44 -5.04 -0.36
N ILE A 47 11.65 -5.90 0.64
CA ILE A 47 11.09 -5.73 1.99
C ILE A 47 11.68 -4.49 2.69
N ALA A 48 12.98 -4.26 2.61
CA ALA A 48 13.63 -3.08 3.18
C ALA A 48 13.07 -1.80 2.54
N ALA A 49 12.96 -1.77 1.22
CA ALA A 49 12.39 -0.62 0.51
C ALA A 49 10.93 -0.34 0.92
N LEU A 50 10.09 -1.38 1.05
CA LEU A 50 8.71 -1.22 1.53
C LEU A 50 8.67 -0.71 2.98
N LYS A 51 9.61 -1.14 3.84
CA LYS A 51 9.68 -0.67 5.23
C LYS A 51 10.03 0.82 5.30
N ASP A 52 10.95 1.28 4.46
CA ASP A 52 11.31 2.70 4.39
C ASP A 52 10.09 3.55 4.00
N LEU A 53 9.28 3.05 3.05
CA LEU A 53 8.04 3.70 2.61
C LEU A 53 6.92 3.76 3.65
N LEU A 54 7.02 3.05 4.78
CA LEU A 54 6.06 3.22 5.89
C LEU A 54 6.13 4.61 6.54
N THR A 55 7.22 5.34 6.30
CA THR A 55 7.43 6.71 6.79
C THR A 55 7.26 7.78 5.70
N ASP A 56 6.79 7.39 4.50
CA ASP A 56 6.53 8.33 3.40
C ASP A 56 5.47 9.36 3.81
N SER A 57 5.56 10.59 3.28
CA SER A 57 4.63 11.66 3.60
C SER A 57 3.24 11.42 2.99
N ASP A 58 3.16 10.68 1.88
CA ASP A 58 1.90 10.37 1.22
C ASP A 58 1.18 9.18 1.88
N PRO A 59 -0.07 9.35 2.34
CA PRO A 59 -0.80 8.28 3.04
C PRO A 59 -1.14 7.10 2.11
N GLY A 60 -1.29 7.33 0.80
CA GLY A 60 -1.51 6.27 -0.18
C GLY A 60 -0.29 5.38 -0.35
N VAL A 61 0.91 5.97 -0.33
CA VAL A 61 2.18 5.23 -0.33
C VAL A 61 2.30 4.38 0.93
N ARG A 62 2.05 4.95 2.12
CA ARG A 62 2.07 4.20 3.38
C ARG A 62 1.05 3.05 3.38
N LEU A 63 -0.15 3.26 2.85
CA LEU A 63 -1.19 2.24 2.74
C LEU A 63 -0.72 1.03 1.92
N TRP A 64 -0.23 1.27 0.70
CA TRP A 64 0.20 0.20 -0.20
C TRP A 64 1.45 -0.53 0.32
N ALA A 65 2.40 0.22 0.88
CA ALA A 65 3.58 -0.39 1.52
C ALA A 65 3.16 -1.31 2.68
N SER A 66 2.24 -0.85 3.52
CA SER A 66 1.71 -1.65 4.64
C SER A 66 0.99 -2.91 4.16
N TYR A 67 0.13 -2.79 3.14
CA TYR A 67 -0.58 -3.93 2.55
C TYR A 67 0.38 -5.06 2.15
N TYR A 68 1.44 -4.75 1.37
CA TYR A 68 2.40 -5.76 0.93
C TYR A 68 3.32 -6.29 2.04
N LEU A 69 3.45 -5.56 3.16
CA LEU A 69 4.22 -5.98 4.32
C LEU A 69 3.43 -6.82 5.32
N LEU A 70 2.10 -6.92 5.21
CA LEU A 70 1.28 -7.71 6.13
C LEU A 70 1.80 -9.15 6.36
N PRO A 71 2.24 -9.91 5.33
CA PRO A 71 2.69 -11.30 5.53
C PRO A 71 4.10 -11.43 6.12
N THR A 72 4.95 -10.42 5.98
CA THR A 72 6.41 -10.52 6.22
C THR A 72 6.91 -9.61 7.33
N ALA A 73 6.19 -8.52 7.61
CA ALA A 73 6.47 -7.56 8.66
C ALA A 73 5.15 -7.11 9.32
N THR A 74 4.33 -8.09 9.73
CA THR A 74 2.96 -7.89 10.20
C THR A 74 2.83 -6.77 11.23
N VAL A 75 3.66 -6.77 12.28
CA VAL A 75 3.59 -5.77 13.35
C VAL A 75 3.77 -4.34 12.81
N CYS A 76 4.77 -4.12 11.96
CA CYS A 76 5.00 -2.81 11.35
C CYS A 76 3.82 -2.39 10.46
N ALA A 77 3.37 -3.30 9.59
CA ALA A 77 2.27 -3.05 8.67
C ALA A 77 0.95 -2.73 9.40
N THR A 78 0.58 -3.53 10.42
CA THR A 78 -0.66 -3.32 11.16
C THR A 78 -0.63 -2.05 11.99
N ASN A 79 0.53 -1.65 12.52
CA ASN A 79 0.67 -0.38 13.24
C ASN A 79 0.45 0.79 12.27
N THR A 80 1.11 0.80 11.11
CA THR A 80 0.90 1.87 10.12
C THR A 80 -0.54 1.90 9.59
N LEU A 81 -1.18 0.75 9.37
CA LEU A 81 -2.60 0.69 8.99
C LEU A 81 -3.52 1.22 10.11
N ALA A 82 -3.20 0.94 11.38
CA ALA A 82 -3.94 1.47 12.51
C ALA A 82 -3.81 2.99 12.60
N ASP A 83 -2.60 3.52 12.43
CA ASP A 83 -2.34 4.96 12.41
C ASP A 83 -3.11 5.64 11.26
N LEU A 84 -2.99 5.13 10.03
CA LEU A 84 -3.74 5.62 8.86
C LEU A 84 -5.25 5.56 9.07
N SER A 85 -5.76 4.52 9.76
CA SER A 85 -7.20 4.36 10.01
C SER A 85 -7.78 5.41 10.95
N SER A 86 -6.93 6.15 11.67
CA SER A 86 -7.32 7.26 12.54
C SER A 86 -7.43 8.60 11.80
N GLU A 87 -6.94 8.66 10.56
CA GLU A 87 -7.05 9.83 9.68
C GLU A 87 -8.44 9.91 9.03
N SER A 88 -8.61 10.80 8.04
CA SER A 88 -9.85 10.99 7.28
C SER A 88 -9.67 10.65 5.78
N GLY A 89 -10.78 10.53 5.05
CA GLY A 89 -10.77 10.22 3.61
C GLY A 89 -10.78 8.72 3.28
N LEU A 90 -10.74 8.40 1.99
CA LEU A 90 -10.84 7.02 1.52
C LEU A 90 -9.59 6.20 1.81
N VAL A 91 -8.43 6.84 2.01
CA VAL A 91 -7.22 6.13 2.45
C VAL A 91 -7.39 5.59 3.87
N ALA A 92 -7.91 6.40 4.80
CA ALA A 92 -8.19 5.96 6.17
C ALA A 92 -9.23 4.84 6.21
N PHE A 93 -10.29 4.96 5.40
CA PHE A 93 -11.28 3.89 5.23
C PHE A 93 -10.65 2.60 4.70
N SER A 94 -9.81 2.69 3.66
CA SER A 94 -9.13 1.53 3.06
C SER A 94 -8.18 0.88 4.06
N ALA A 95 -7.44 1.66 4.84
CA ALA A 95 -6.54 1.16 5.89
C ALA A 95 -7.32 0.38 6.95
N LYS A 96 -8.45 0.93 7.41
CA LYS A 96 -9.35 0.28 8.36
C LYS A 96 -9.88 -1.05 7.82
N MET A 97 -10.40 -1.05 6.59
CA MET A 97 -10.92 -2.27 5.95
C MET A 97 -9.83 -3.32 5.77
N THR A 98 -8.65 -2.91 5.31
CA THR A 98 -7.49 -3.80 5.14
C THR A 98 -7.11 -4.47 6.46
N LEU A 99 -7.02 -3.70 7.54
CA LEU A 99 -6.70 -4.22 8.87
C LEU A 99 -7.79 -5.16 9.39
N GLN A 100 -9.07 -4.85 9.18
CA GLN A 100 -10.19 -5.70 9.56
C GLN A 100 -10.20 -7.04 8.81
N GLU A 101 -10.02 -7.01 7.49
CA GLU A 101 -9.99 -8.23 6.67
C GLU A 101 -8.75 -9.09 6.95
N TRP A 102 -7.60 -8.46 7.22
CA TRP A 102 -6.39 -9.15 7.67
C TRP A 102 -6.60 -9.85 9.02
N ASN A 103 -7.10 -9.13 10.03
CA ASN A 103 -7.33 -9.70 11.36
C ASN A 103 -8.40 -10.81 11.36
N ALA A 104 -9.35 -10.73 10.42
CA ALA A 104 -10.34 -11.78 10.24
C ALA A 104 -9.82 -13.00 9.45
N GLY A 105 -8.58 -12.98 8.96
CA GLY A 105 -7.99 -14.04 8.14
C GLY A 105 -8.64 -14.18 6.75
N ARG A 106 -9.37 -13.16 6.29
CA ARG A 106 -10.05 -13.15 4.98
C ARG A 106 -9.21 -12.53 3.89
N LEU A 107 -8.30 -11.64 4.25
CA LEU A 107 -7.38 -11.01 3.30
C LEU A 107 -6.20 -11.94 2.99
N LYS A 108 -5.94 -12.12 1.69
CA LYS A 108 -4.71 -12.71 1.18
C LYS A 108 -3.98 -11.64 0.37
N VAL A 109 -2.72 -11.42 0.72
CA VAL A 109 -1.84 -10.52 -0.02
C VAL A 109 -1.23 -11.30 -1.16
N GLU A 110 -1.46 -10.83 -2.39
CA GLU A 110 -0.97 -11.44 -3.63
C GLU A 110 0.41 -10.94 -4.05
#